data_AF-A0A8J9ZVF2-F1
#
_entry.id   AF-A0A8J9ZVF2-F1
#
_cell.length_a   1.000
_cell.length_b   1.000
_cell.length_c   1.000
_cell.angle_alpha   90.00
_cell.angle_beta   90.00
_cell.angle_gamma   90.00
#
_symmetry.space_group_name_H-M   'P 1'
#
loop_
_entity.id
_entity.type
_entity.pdbx_description
1 polymer ?
#
loop_
_entity_poly.entity_id
_entity_poly.type
_entity_poly.pdbx_seq_one_letter_code
_entity_poly.pdbx_strand_id
1 'polypeptide(L)'
;MDQLERIQRRACRIILGRDYPGYAAALTQLGLTTLSERRERLCLKFGRSLLGSQFEHWLPSRRSEISGRCTRNGHKLNIPRANALRFSNSPIPYLTKLLNQYGY
;
A
#
# COMPACT_ATOMS: atom_id res chain seq x y z
N MET A 1 -7.59 -4.01 8.72
CA MET A 1 -8.06 -4.04 7.32
C MET A 1 -9.36 -4.79 7.21
N ASP A 2 -9.49 -5.90 7.94
CA ASP A 2 -10.69 -6.76 7.91
C ASP A 2 -11.99 -6.05 8.31
N GLN A 3 -11.93 -5.06 9.22
CA GLN A 3 -13.12 -4.31 9.61
C GLN A 3 -13.72 -3.50 8.44
N LEU A 4 -12.88 -2.84 7.64
CA LEU A 4 -13.37 -2.04 6.51
C LEU A 4 -13.82 -2.94 5.36
N GLU A 5 -13.12 -4.04 5.12
CA GLU A 5 -13.52 -5.07 4.15
C GLU A 5 -14.87 -5.71 4.52
N ARG A 6 -15.16 -5.88 5.82
CA ARG A 6 -16.48 -6.33 6.31
C ARG A 6 -17.60 -5.35 5.96
N ILE A 7 -17.32 -4.05 5.96
CA ILE A 7 -18.28 -3.03 5.55
C ILE A 7 -18.54 -3.15 4.04
N GLN A 8 -17.49 -3.28 3.22
CA GLN A 8 -17.65 -3.48 1.77
C GLN A 8 -18.49 -4.74 1.47
N ARG A 9 -18.21 -5.86 2.14
CA ARG A 9 -18.99 -7.10 2.02
C ARG A 9 -20.48 -6.89 2.33
N ARG A 10 -20.78 -6.15 3.41
CA ARG A 10 -22.17 -5.83 3.78
C ARG A 10 -22.83 -4.92 2.74
N ALA A 11 -22.13 -3.91 2.25
CA ALA A 11 -22.63 -3.02 1.21
C ALA A 11 -22.95 -3.81 -0.08
N CYS A 12 -22.06 -4.70 -0.54
CA CYS A 12 -22.32 -5.55 -1.69
C CYS A 12 -23.57 -6.44 -1.50
N ARG A 13 -23.77 -6.99 -0.29
CA ARG A 13 -24.99 -7.76 0.03
C ARG A 13 -26.26 -6.91 0.00
N ILE A 14 -26.20 -5.68 0.49
CA ILE A 14 -27.36 -4.77 0.50
C ILE A 14 -27.71 -4.36 -0.94
N ILE A 15 -26.70 -4.01 -1.75
CA ILE A 15 -26.88 -3.56 -3.13
C ILE A 15 -27.45 -4.67 -4.02
N LEU A 16 -26.91 -5.90 -3.91
CA LEU A 16 -27.32 -7.02 -4.76
C LEU A 16 -28.53 -7.79 -4.20
N GLY A 17 -28.85 -7.62 -2.91
CA GLY A 17 -30.01 -8.24 -2.29
C GLY A 17 -30.08 -9.75 -2.47
N ARG A 18 -31.15 -10.23 -3.12
CA ARG A 18 -31.38 -11.65 -3.40
C ARG A 18 -30.42 -12.22 -4.44
N ASP A 19 -29.90 -11.37 -5.32
CA ASP A 19 -28.99 -11.76 -6.40
C ASP A 19 -27.53 -11.82 -5.93
N TYR A 20 -27.26 -11.70 -4.62
CA TYR A 20 -25.89 -11.70 -4.09
C TYR A 20 -25.19 -13.05 -4.32
N PRO A 21 -24.20 -13.12 -5.23
CA PRO A 21 -23.58 -14.38 -5.65
C PRO A 21 -22.43 -14.83 -4.72
N GLY A 22 -22.14 -14.07 -3.67
CA GLY A 22 -20.91 -14.17 -2.90
C GLY A 22 -19.97 -12.99 -3.16
N TYR A 23 -18.96 -12.81 -2.30
CA TYR A 23 -18.23 -11.55 -2.26
C TYR A 23 -17.37 -11.28 -3.50
N ALA A 24 -16.59 -12.28 -3.93
CA ALA A 24 -15.72 -12.13 -5.08
C ALA A 24 -16.53 -11.87 -6.37
N ALA A 25 -17.59 -12.64 -6.58
CA ALA A 25 -18.49 -12.44 -7.72
C ALA A 25 -19.24 -11.09 -7.65
N ALA A 26 -19.65 -10.66 -6.45
CA ALA A 26 -20.26 -9.34 -6.25
C ALA A 26 -19.30 -8.19 -6.60
N LEU A 27 -18.01 -8.32 -6.27
CA LEU A 27 -17.00 -7.32 -6.66
C LEU A 27 -16.88 -7.25 -8.19
N THR A 28 -16.79 -8.40 -8.87
CA THR A 28 -16.75 -8.45 -10.33
C THR A 28 -17.99 -7.84 -10.96
N GLN A 29 -19.18 -8.21 -10.47
CA GLN A 29 -20.47 -7.70 -10.97
C GLN A 29 -20.61 -6.19 -10.79
N LEU A 30 -20.11 -5.64 -9.67
CA LEU A 30 -20.15 -4.21 -9.38
C LEU A 30 -18.95 -3.44 -9.95
N GLY A 31 -18.02 -4.09 -10.65
CA GLY A 31 -16.80 -3.46 -11.17
C GLY A 31 -15.86 -2.93 -10.07
N LEU A 32 -15.89 -3.54 -8.88
CA LEU A 32 -15.12 -3.13 -7.71
C LEU A 32 -13.89 -4.00 -7.52
N THR A 33 -12.88 -3.44 -6.84
CA THR A 33 -11.72 -4.18 -6.30
C THR A 33 -11.87 -4.31 -4.79
N THR A 34 -11.10 -5.19 -4.16
CA THR A 34 -11.07 -5.27 -2.70
C THR A 34 -10.55 -3.95 -2.12
N LEU A 35 -10.96 -3.59 -0.90
CA LEU A 35 -10.40 -2.39 -0.26
C LEU A 35 -8.92 -2.56 0.07
N SER A 36 -8.46 -3.79 0.26
CA SER A 36 -7.02 -4.08 0.40
C SER A 36 -6.23 -3.67 -0.84
N GLU A 37 -6.61 -4.16 -2.03
CA GLU A 37 -5.98 -3.78 -3.30
C GLU A 37 -6.09 -2.29 -3.57
N ARG A 38 -7.27 -1.71 -3.29
CA ARG A 38 -7.48 -0.26 -3.46
C ARG A 38 -6.55 0.53 -2.56
N ARG A 39 -6.38 0.15 -1.28
CA ARG A 39 -5.44 0.82 -0.37
C ARG A 39 -4.02 0.70 -0.88
N GLU A 40 -3.59 -0.48 -1.31
CA GLU A 40 -2.23 -0.68 -1.82
C GLU A 40 -1.95 0.25 -3.01
N ARG A 41 -2.87 0.31 -3.99
CA ARG A 41 -2.76 1.20 -5.15
C ARG A 41 -2.72 2.68 -4.78
N LEU A 42 -3.56 3.11 -3.83
CA LEU A 42 -3.58 4.49 -3.36
C LEU A 42 -2.28 4.85 -2.62
N CYS A 43 -1.79 3.96 -1.75
CA CYS A 43 -0.53 4.12 -1.06
C CYS A 43 0.65 4.17 -2.04
N LEU A 44 0.68 3.32 -3.08
CA LEU A 44 1.69 3.38 -4.13
C LEU A 44 1.68 4.72 -4.84
N LYS A 45 0.49 5.17 -5.27
CA LYS A 45 0.32 6.46 -5.95
C LYS A 45 0.81 7.61 -5.07
N PHE A 46 0.43 7.61 -3.79
CA PHE A 46 0.86 8.62 -2.83
C PHE A 46 2.37 8.57 -2.59
N GLY A 47 2.93 7.39 -2.34
CA GLY A 47 4.37 7.21 -2.15
C GLY A 47 5.18 7.71 -3.36
N ARG A 48 4.71 7.44 -4.59
CA ARG A 48 5.33 7.95 -5.81
C ARG A 48 5.24 9.46 -5.92
N SER A 49 4.12 10.06 -5.52
CA SER A 49 3.97 11.52 -5.51
C SER A 49 4.85 12.23 -4.49
N LEU A 50 5.37 11.53 -3.48
CA LEU A 50 6.33 12.10 -2.52
C LEU A 50 7.72 12.24 -3.12
N LEU A 51 8.13 11.34 -4.01
CA LEU A 51 9.42 11.38 -4.69
C LEU A 51 9.48 12.60 -5.61
N GLY A 52 10.49 13.46 -5.47
CA GLY A 52 10.62 14.72 -6.20
C GLY A 52 9.70 15.84 -5.71
N SER A 53 8.99 15.65 -4.60
CA SER A 53 8.17 16.70 -3.97
C SER A 53 8.90 17.39 -2.81
N GLN A 54 8.34 18.51 -2.33
CA GLN A 54 8.83 19.15 -1.09
C GLN A 54 8.80 18.22 0.14
N PHE A 55 8.01 17.16 0.10
CA PHE A 55 7.86 16.18 1.18
C PHE A 55 8.72 14.92 0.98
N GLU A 56 9.64 14.91 0.00
CA GLU A 56 10.52 13.76 -0.24
C GLU A 56 11.33 13.38 1.02
N HIS A 57 11.70 14.38 1.83
CA HIS A 57 12.41 14.18 3.10
C HIS A 57 11.62 13.40 4.16
N TRP A 58 10.31 13.17 3.98
CA TRP A 58 9.53 12.27 4.83
C TRP A 58 9.85 10.80 4.56
N LEU A 59 10.36 10.49 3.37
CA LEU A 59 10.82 9.16 3.02
C LEU A 59 12.24 8.93 3.55
N PRO A 60 12.60 7.69 3.92
CA PRO A 60 13.95 7.38 4.32
C PRO A 60 14.93 7.56 3.16
N SER A 61 16.17 7.98 3.47
CA SER A 61 17.26 8.09 2.50
C SER A 61 17.50 6.80 1.71
N ARG A 62 18.06 6.95 0.51
CA ARG A 62 18.46 5.80 -0.31
C ARG A 62 19.64 5.08 0.33
N ARG A 63 19.76 3.77 0.07
CA ARG A 63 20.85 2.96 0.64
C ARG A 63 22.24 3.40 0.14
N SER A 64 22.31 3.93 -1.09
CA SER A 64 23.54 4.51 -1.65
C SER A 64 24.01 5.74 -0.88
N GLU A 65 23.08 6.58 -0.42
CA GLU A 65 23.37 7.82 0.33
C GLU A 65 23.95 7.52 1.72
N ILE A 66 23.58 6.38 2.32
CA ILE A 66 24.00 5.99 3.67
C ILE A 66 25.38 5.32 3.66
N SER A 67 25.59 4.35 2.76
CA SER A 67 26.79 3.50 2.83
C SER A 67 27.96 3.99 1.97
N GLY A 68 27.71 4.91 1.03
CA GLY A 68 28.68 5.33 0.00
C GLY A 68 29.07 4.22 -0.99
N ARG A 69 28.52 3.00 -0.85
CA ARG A 69 28.82 1.85 -1.72
C ARG A 69 27.83 1.75 -2.86
N CYS A 70 28.34 1.53 -4.08
CA CYS A 70 27.51 1.24 -5.23
C CYS A 70 27.10 -0.24 -5.21
N THR A 71 25.92 -0.53 -4.64
CA THR A 71 25.34 -1.88 -4.64
C THR A 71 24.19 -1.96 -5.64
N ARG A 72 23.84 -3.16 -6.12
CA ARG A 72 22.70 -3.38 -7.03
C ARG A 72 21.38 -2.81 -6.49
N ASN A 73 21.23 -2.74 -5.17
CA ASN A 73 20.06 -2.22 -4.47
C ASN A 73 20.27 -0.80 -3.91
N GLY A 74 21.31 -0.08 -4.35
CA GLY A 74 21.64 1.26 -3.85
C GLY A 74 20.51 2.27 -4.06
N HIS A 75 19.79 2.15 -5.19
CA HIS A 75 18.65 2.98 -5.53
C HIS A 75 17.45 2.81 -4.58
N LYS A 76 17.35 1.69 -3.82
CA LYS A 76 16.22 1.42 -2.93
C LYS A 76 16.29 2.31 -1.68
N LEU A 77 15.11 2.65 -1.16
CA LEU A 77 14.99 3.37 0.11
C LEU A 77 15.43 2.46 1.27
N ASN A 78 16.00 3.06 2.31
CA ASN A 78 16.32 2.35 3.54
C ASN A 78 15.03 2.04 4.32
N ILE A 79 14.73 0.76 4.55
CA ILE A 79 13.50 0.40 5.27
C ILE A 79 13.74 0.63 6.77
N PRO A 80 12.93 1.47 7.46
CA PRO A 80 13.06 1.68 8.89
C PRO A 80 12.93 0.35 9.63
N ARG A 81 13.81 0.10 10.60
CA ARG A 81 13.72 -1.11 11.43
C ARG A 81 12.41 -1.07 12.22
N ALA A 82 11.57 -2.08 12.01
CA ALA A 82 10.28 -2.18 12.65
C ALA A 82 10.22 -3.45 13.49
N ASN A 83 10.38 -3.31 14.81
CA ASN A 83 10.33 -4.43 15.75
C ASN A 83 8.89 -4.84 16.11
N ALA A 84 7.91 -4.01 15.78
CA ALA A 84 6.49 -4.26 16.04
C ALA A 84 5.68 -4.19 14.74
N LEU A 85 4.71 -5.11 14.60
CA LEU A 85 3.80 -5.15 13.44
C LEU A 85 3.04 -3.82 13.26
N ARG A 86 2.64 -3.20 14.37
CA ARG A 86 1.97 -1.90 14.37
C ARG A 86 2.81 -0.81 13.70
N PHE A 87 4.09 -0.72 14.04
CA PHE A 87 4.99 0.26 13.43
C PHE A 87 5.30 -0.11 11.97
N SER A 88 5.50 -1.40 11.67
CA SER A 88 5.65 -1.88 10.28
C SER A 88 4.45 -1.50 9.39
N ASN A 89 3.25 -1.44 9.96
CA ASN A 89 2.01 -1.08 9.26
C ASN A 89 1.71 0.42 9.28
N SER A 90 2.55 1.23 9.93
CA SER A 90 2.42 2.69 9.90
C SER A 90 2.83 3.25 8.52
N PRO A 91 2.44 4.49 8.19
CA PRO A 91 2.54 5.01 6.83
C PRO A 91 3.94 4.93 6.22
N ILE A 92 4.98 5.46 6.88
CA ILE A 92 6.32 5.54 6.30
C ILE A 92 6.94 4.15 6.04
N PRO A 93 7.00 3.21 7.00
CA PRO A 93 7.52 1.87 6.74
C PRO A 93 6.73 1.10 5.68
N TYR A 94 5.40 1.24 5.67
CA TYR A 94 4.55 0.59 4.67
C TYR A 94 4.81 1.13 3.27
N LEU A 95 4.80 2.47 3.10
CA LEU A 95 5.08 3.12 1.81
C LEU A 95 6.49 2.77 1.31
N THR A 96 7.48 2.78 2.19
CA THR A 96 8.88 2.46 1.83
C THR A 96 9.01 1.03 1.31
N LYS A 97 8.35 0.05 1.96
CA LYS A 97 8.29 -1.33 1.50
C LYS A 97 7.63 -1.44 0.13
N LEU A 98 6.50 -0.76 -0.03
CA LEU A 98 5.69 -0.79 -1.24
C LEU A 98 6.46 -0.20 -2.44
N LEU A 99 7.11 0.96 -2.26
CA LEU A 99 7.97 1.58 -3.28
C LEU A 99 9.14 0.67 -3.67
N ASN A 100 9.80 0.04 -2.69
CA ASN A 100 10.91 -0.87 -2.95
C ASN A 100 10.49 -2.18 -3.65
N GLN A 101 9.23 -2.60 -3.49
CA GLN A 101 8.68 -3.80 -4.11
C GLN A 101 8.25 -3.54 -5.56
N TYR A 102 7.52 -2.46 -5.81
CA TYR A 102 6.97 -2.13 -7.12
C TYR A 102 7.91 -1.32 -8.02
N GLY A 103 9.02 -0.84 -7.47
CA GLY A 103 9.91 0.07 -8.16
C GLY A 103 9.33 1.47 -8.29
N TYR A 104 10.25 2.42 -8.38
CA TYR A 104 10.00 3.83 -8.60
C TYR A 104 11.14 4.44 -9.40
#